data_AF-A0A241WKH7-F1
#
_entry.id   AF-A0A241WKH7-F1
#
_cell.length_a   1.000
_cell.length_b   1.000
_cell.length_c   1.000
_cell.angle_alpha   90.00
_cell.angle_beta   90.00
_cell.angle_gamma   90.00
#
_symmetry.space_group_name_H-M   'P 1'
#
loop_
_entity.id
_entity.type
_entity.pdbx_description
1 polymer ?
#
loop_
_entity_poly.entity_id
_entity_poly.type
_entity_poly.pdbx_seq_one_letter_code
_entity_poly.pdbx_strand_id
1 'polypeptide(L)'
;MSNNKLASELVLTATENLADEFLFKTANTFLEDAIKSIPFASLITGSIETYSRFRTLKEQRQLLAFIQEAENINQGFIEKFFKDKNNTQLGFEILGVLDQTYLKQQAKMIGRVTLLFKDGKIPKQDFDKYTYIITKLNNHLITLISKLYAEYSINSPQSIISIPLPNMDLISFGFIHKLAEGSWFEEAQNATPYDYKIHDDYFYFYENIFKD
;
A
#
# COMPACT_ATOMS: atom_id res chain seq x y z
N MET A 1 -22.23 -35.41 -33.93
CA MET A 1 -21.75 -35.03 -32.57
C MET A 1 -21.49 -33.51 -32.51
N SER A 2 -22.51 -32.65 -32.47
CA SER A 2 -22.30 -31.17 -32.54
C SER A 2 -23.14 -30.31 -31.57
N ASN A 3 -24.28 -30.78 -31.06
CA ASN A 3 -25.14 -29.93 -30.22
C ASN A 3 -24.70 -29.80 -28.75
N ASN A 4 -23.90 -30.74 -28.24
CA ASN A 4 -23.50 -30.72 -26.81
C ASN A 4 -22.37 -29.73 -26.52
N LYS A 5 -21.56 -29.35 -27.52
CA LYS A 5 -20.41 -28.44 -27.34
C LYS A 5 -20.83 -26.97 -27.25
N LEU A 6 -21.81 -26.58 -28.07
CA LEU A 6 -22.43 -25.24 -28.06
C LEU A 6 -23.22 -24.99 -26.78
N ALA A 7 -23.95 -26.00 -26.29
CA ALA A 7 -24.66 -25.91 -25.01
C ALA A 7 -23.69 -25.78 -23.82
N SER A 8 -22.57 -26.51 -23.82
CA SER A 8 -21.56 -26.38 -22.76
C SER A 8 -20.84 -25.04 -22.78
N GLU A 9 -20.52 -24.46 -23.94
CA GLU A 9 -19.89 -23.13 -24.04
C GLU A 9 -20.84 -22.01 -23.62
N LEU A 10 -22.12 -22.08 -23.99
CA LEU A 10 -23.15 -21.11 -23.55
C LEU A 10 -23.43 -21.21 -22.04
N VAL A 11 -23.42 -22.43 -21.49
CA VAL A 11 -23.58 -22.63 -20.04
C VAL A 11 -22.34 -22.17 -19.29
N LEU A 12 -21.12 -22.42 -19.79
CA LEU A 12 -19.87 -21.93 -19.18
C LEU A 12 -19.82 -20.40 -19.17
N THR A 13 -20.06 -19.75 -20.31
CA THR A 13 -20.08 -18.28 -20.38
C THR A 13 -21.22 -17.67 -19.57
N ALA A 14 -22.42 -18.27 -19.54
CA ALA A 14 -23.49 -17.79 -18.68
C ALA A 14 -23.18 -17.98 -17.19
N THR A 15 -22.52 -19.08 -16.80
CA THR A 15 -22.16 -19.36 -15.41
C THR A 15 -21.01 -18.47 -14.94
N GLU A 16 -20.03 -18.20 -15.81
CA GLU A 16 -18.95 -17.22 -15.57
C GLU A 16 -19.54 -15.81 -15.43
N ASN A 17 -20.40 -15.39 -16.35
CA ASN A 17 -21.06 -14.08 -16.27
C ASN A 17 -21.95 -13.93 -15.03
N LEU A 18 -22.67 -14.98 -14.63
CA LEU A 18 -23.51 -14.97 -13.42
C LEU A 18 -22.68 -15.02 -12.14
N ALA A 19 -21.57 -15.76 -12.12
CA ALA A 19 -20.66 -15.79 -10.98
C ALA A 19 -19.97 -14.43 -10.81
N ASP A 20 -19.52 -13.82 -11.90
CA ASP A 20 -18.95 -12.48 -11.91
C ASP A 20 -19.99 -11.44 -11.49
N GLU A 21 -21.22 -11.50 -12.01
CA GLU A 21 -22.30 -10.60 -11.62
C GLU A 21 -22.72 -10.78 -10.15
N PHE A 22 -22.75 -12.01 -9.64
CA PHE A 22 -23.08 -12.32 -8.25
C PHE A 22 -21.98 -11.89 -7.28
N LEU A 23 -20.71 -12.16 -7.62
CA LEU A 23 -19.56 -11.67 -6.86
C LEU A 23 -19.51 -10.14 -6.89
N PHE A 24 -19.78 -9.52 -8.03
CA PHE A 24 -19.84 -8.07 -8.20
C PHE A 24 -20.94 -7.44 -7.36
N LYS A 25 -22.17 -7.97 -7.41
CA LYS A 25 -23.30 -7.49 -6.61
C LYS A 25 -23.04 -7.66 -5.11
N THR A 26 -22.57 -8.83 -4.68
CA THR A 26 -22.33 -9.12 -3.26
C THR A 26 -21.23 -8.21 -2.69
N ALA A 27 -20.17 -7.98 -3.46
CA ALA A 27 -19.09 -7.12 -3.02
C ALA A 27 -19.45 -5.63 -3.12
N ASN A 28 -20.25 -5.21 -4.09
CA ASN A 28 -20.84 -3.86 -4.10
C ASN A 28 -21.73 -3.64 -2.87
N THR A 29 -22.58 -4.60 -2.49
CA THR A 29 -23.42 -4.48 -1.29
C THR A 29 -22.58 -4.38 -0.02
N PHE A 30 -21.57 -5.25 0.14
CA PHE A 30 -20.65 -5.19 1.28
C PHE A 30 -19.88 -3.86 1.35
N LEU A 31 -19.43 -3.37 0.20
CA LEU A 31 -18.71 -2.11 0.11
C LEU A 31 -19.63 -0.91 0.38
N GLU A 32 -20.83 -0.91 -0.20
CA GLU A 32 -21.86 0.08 0.07
C GLU A 32 -22.21 0.11 1.55
N ASP A 33 -22.40 -1.03 2.20
CA ASP A 33 -22.70 -1.11 3.63
C ASP A 33 -21.52 -0.61 4.47
N ALA A 34 -20.30 -0.97 4.07
CA ALA A 34 -19.09 -0.46 4.72
C ALA A 34 -18.91 1.06 4.52
N ILE A 35 -19.25 1.61 3.34
CA ILE A 35 -19.21 3.06 3.08
C ILE A 35 -20.33 3.78 3.83
N LYS A 36 -21.55 3.22 3.84
CA LYS A 36 -22.72 3.76 4.56
C LYS A 36 -22.48 3.87 6.06
N SER A 37 -21.60 3.03 6.62
CA SER A 37 -21.20 3.13 8.03
C SER A 37 -20.25 4.30 8.34
N ILE A 38 -19.73 4.99 7.32
CA ILE A 38 -18.88 6.18 7.48
C ILE A 38 -19.79 7.43 7.55
N PRO A 39 -19.60 8.34 8.53
CA PRO A 39 -20.49 9.49 8.76
C PRO A 39 -20.74 10.42 7.56
N PHE A 40 -19.87 10.40 6.55
CA PHE A 40 -19.94 11.21 5.32
C PHE A 40 -20.02 10.32 4.06
N ALA A 41 -20.65 9.16 4.21
CA ALA A 41 -20.88 8.17 3.15
C ALA A 41 -21.31 8.81 1.83
N SER A 42 -22.29 9.74 1.81
CA SER A 42 -22.81 10.33 0.57
C SER A 42 -21.77 11.06 -0.28
N LEU A 43 -20.76 11.70 0.34
CA LEU A 43 -19.69 12.39 -0.37
C LEU A 43 -18.68 11.38 -0.94
N ILE A 44 -18.38 10.34 -0.17
CA ILE A 44 -17.57 9.20 -0.64
C ILE A 44 -18.31 8.49 -1.76
N THR A 45 -19.60 8.21 -1.61
CA THR A 45 -20.43 7.52 -2.60
C THR A 45 -20.53 8.33 -3.87
N GLY A 46 -20.64 9.67 -3.85
CA GLY A 46 -20.57 10.47 -5.08
C GLY A 46 -19.21 10.41 -5.78
N SER A 47 -18.13 10.39 -5.00
CA SER A 47 -16.75 10.22 -5.51
C SER A 47 -16.54 8.82 -6.08
N ILE A 48 -17.04 7.81 -5.37
CA ILE A 48 -17.01 6.39 -5.72
C ILE A 48 -17.92 6.12 -6.90
N GLU A 49 -19.15 6.62 -6.98
CA GLU A 49 -20.07 6.47 -8.11
C GLU A 49 -19.50 7.10 -9.40
N THR A 50 -18.79 8.22 -9.28
CA THR A 50 -18.06 8.81 -10.41
C THR A 50 -16.85 7.93 -10.79
N TYR A 51 -16.22 7.25 -9.82
CA TYR A 51 -15.07 6.36 -10.01
C TYR A 51 -15.45 4.89 -10.38
N SER A 52 -16.63 4.42 -10.01
CA SER A 52 -17.06 3.01 -9.93
C SER A 52 -17.90 2.58 -11.11
N ARG A 53 -18.34 3.53 -11.95
CA ARG A 53 -19.10 3.23 -13.16
C ARG A 53 -18.37 2.28 -14.12
N PHE A 54 -17.07 2.00 -13.92
CA PHE A 54 -16.28 1.06 -14.74
C PHE A 54 -15.20 0.24 -14.01
N ARG A 55 -15.17 0.16 -12.67
CA ARG A 55 -14.02 -0.45 -11.94
C ARG A 55 -14.33 -1.75 -11.18
N THR A 56 -13.30 -2.58 -11.03
CA THR A 56 -13.28 -3.92 -10.44
C THR A 56 -13.42 -3.90 -8.91
N LEU A 57 -13.86 -5.02 -8.32
CA LEU A 57 -13.99 -5.19 -6.85
C LEU A 57 -12.70 -4.95 -6.07
N LYS A 58 -11.56 -5.22 -6.70
CA LYS A 58 -10.23 -4.97 -6.13
C LYS A 58 -10.04 -3.48 -5.83
N GLU A 59 -10.31 -2.62 -6.81
CA GLU A 59 -10.07 -1.18 -6.72
C GLU A 59 -10.97 -0.54 -5.66
N GLN A 60 -12.22 -0.99 -5.58
CA GLN A 60 -13.14 -0.57 -4.53
C GLN A 60 -12.63 -0.93 -3.12
N ARG A 61 -12.15 -2.17 -2.93
CA ARG A 61 -11.59 -2.61 -1.64
C ARG A 61 -10.35 -1.81 -1.23
N GLN A 62 -9.48 -1.47 -2.18
CA GLN A 62 -8.32 -0.63 -1.91
C GLN A 62 -8.74 0.78 -1.49
N LEU A 63 -9.68 1.40 -2.22
CA LEU A 63 -10.20 2.71 -1.86
C LEU A 63 -10.87 2.74 -0.48
N LEU A 64 -11.67 1.72 -0.17
CA LEU A 64 -12.28 1.60 1.15
C LEU A 64 -11.23 1.48 2.26
N ALA A 65 -10.20 0.65 2.07
CA ALA A 65 -9.14 0.49 3.05
C ALA A 65 -8.34 1.78 3.26
N PHE A 66 -8.07 2.54 2.19
CA PHE A 66 -7.46 3.87 2.27
C PHE A 66 -8.32 4.84 3.08
N ILE A 67 -9.62 4.94 2.76
CA ILE A 67 -10.56 5.84 3.43
C ILE A 67 -10.64 5.51 4.92
N GLN A 68 -10.83 4.23 5.26
CA GLN A 68 -10.94 3.77 6.65
C GLN A 68 -9.67 4.09 7.44
N GLU A 69 -8.50 3.80 6.88
CA GLU A 69 -7.24 4.06 7.56
C GLU A 69 -7.02 5.55 7.81
N ALA A 70 -7.21 6.37 6.78
CA ALA A 70 -7.00 7.81 6.89
C ALA A 70 -7.96 8.46 7.90
N GLU A 71 -9.21 8.01 7.92
CA GLU A 71 -10.23 8.51 8.83
C GLU A 71 -10.03 8.05 10.28
N ASN A 72 -9.54 6.81 10.48
CA ASN A 72 -9.19 6.30 11.80
C ASN A 72 -8.03 7.10 12.43
N ILE A 73 -7.08 7.56 11.62
CA ILE A 73 -5.93 8.35 12.09
C ILE A 73 -6.30 9.82 12.29
N ASN A 74 -7.06 10.41 11.35
CA ASN A 74 -7.46 11.81 11.39
C ASN A 74 -8.94 11.96 11.02
N GLN A 75 -9.78 12.03 12.05
CA GLN A 75 -11.23 12.16 11.87
C GLN A 75 -11.60 13.47 11.15
N GLY A 76 -12.46 13.35 10.15
CA GLY A 76 -12.89 14.38 9.22
C GLY A 76 -11.89 14.64 8.09
N PHE A 77 -10.79 13.88 7.99
CA PHE A 77 -9.79 14.07 6.95
C PHE A 77 -10.40 13.84 5.56
N ILE A 78 -11.09 12.72 5.36
CA ILE A 78 -11.60 12.35 4.03
C ILE A 78 -12.62 13.37 3.54
N GLU A 79 -13.52 13.83 4.41
CA GLU A 79 -14.48 14.88 4.09
C GLU A 79 -13.78 16.18 3.65
N LYS A 80 -12.80 16.66 4.42
CA LYS A 80 -12.04 17.88 4.10
C LYS A 80 -11.26 17.71 2.80
N PHE A 81 -10.64 16.56 2.62
CA PHE A 81 -9.82 16.24 1.46
C PHE A 81 -10.62 16.33 0.16
N PHE A 82 -11.80 15.69 0.10
CA PHE A 82 -12.64 15.68 -1.10
C PHE A 82 -13.42 16.99 -1.32
N LYS A 83 -13.69 17.78 -0.28
CA LYS A 83 -14.34 19.10 -0.42
C LYS A 83 -13.42 20.16 -1.00
N ASP A 84 -12.12 20.05 -0.74
CA ASP A 84 -11.13 21.00 -1.24
C ASP A 84 -10.75 20.70 -2.70
N LYS A 85 -11.21 21.57 -3.61
CA LYS A 85 -10.97 21.47 -5.05
C LYS A 85 -9.48 21.49 -5.42
N ASN A 86 -8.61 22.01 -4.57
CA ASN A 86 -7.17 21.99 -4.83
C ASN A 86 -6.57 20.58 -4.69
N ASN A 87 -7.27 19.66 -4.04
CA ASN A 87 -6.83 18.27 -3.90
C ASN A 87 -7.24 17.38 -5.07
N THR A 88 -7.92 17.89 -6.11
CA THR A 88 -8.39 17.06 -7.22
C THR A 88 -7.26 16.30 -7.91
N GLN A 89 -6.14 16.97 -8.24
CA GLN A 89 -5.00 16.31 -8.88
C GLN A 89 -4.38 15.24 -7.97
N LEU A 90 -4.13 15.58 -6.71
CA LEU A 90 -3.59 14.65 -5.72
C LEU A 90 -4.54 13.46 -5.49
N GLY A 91 -5.85 13.69 -5.52
CA GLY A 91 -6.86 12.64 -5.46
C GLY A 91 -6.73 11.67 -6.63
N PHE A 92 -6.55 12.15 -7.86
CA PHE A 92 -6.31 11.28 -9.01
C PHE A 92 -4.99 10.53 -8.93
N GLU A 93 -3.92 11.16 -8.43
CA GLU A 93 -2.64 10.50 -8.19
C GLU A 93 -2.80 9.34 -7.18
N ILE A 94 -3.46 9.58 -6.04
CA ILE A 94 -3.74 8.56 -5.03
C ILE A 94 -4.57 7.41 -5.62
N LEU A 95 -5.62 7.72 -6.38
CA LEU A 95 -6.44 6.71 -7.02
C LEU A 95 -5.63 5.85 -8.00
N GLY A 96 -4.80 6.47 -8.84
CA GLY A 96 -3.90 5.75 -9.75
C GLY A 96 -2.87 4.89 -9.03
N VAL A 97 -2.39 5.31 -7.85
CA VAL A 97 -1.52 4.49 -7.00
C VAL A 97 -2.30 3.31 -6.40
N LEU A 98 -3.51 3.54 -5.88
CA LEU A 98 -4.36 2.48 -5.32
C LEU A 98 -4.69 1.40 -6.35
N ASP A 99 -4.90 1.75 -7.62
CA ASP A 99 -5.15 0.76 -8.68
C ASP A 99 -3.99 -0.22 -8.89
N GLN A 100 -2.76 0.22 -8.63
CA GLN A 100 -1.55 -0.61 -8.73
C GLN A 100 -1.38 -1.53 -7.51
N THR A 101 -2.08 -1.26 -6.41
CA THR A 101 -2.00 -2.06 -5.18
C THR A 101 -3.03 -3.19 -5.17
N TYR A 102 -2.76 -4.29 -4.47
CA TYR A 102 -3.68 -5.43 -4.37
C TYR A 102 -3.83 -5.97 -2.94
N LEU A 103 -2.89 -5.64 -2.05
CA LEU A 103 -2.93 -6.01 -0.64
C LEU A 103 -3.61 -4.89 0.16
N LYS A 104 -4.53 -5.24 1.06
CA LYS A 104 -5.20 -4.27 1.94
C LYS A 104 -4.20 -3.40 2.72
N GLN A 105 -3.07 -3.99 3.14
CA GLN A 105 -2.01 -3.27 3.85
C GLN A 105 -1.40 -2.15 3.00
N GLN A 106 -1.30 -2.33 1.67
CA GLN A 106 -0.80 -1.27 0.79
C GLN A 106 -1.72 -0.06 0.81
N ALA A 107 -3.03 -0.23 0.62
CA ALA A 107 -3.98 0.90 0.71
C ALA A 107 -3.93 1.63 2.06
N LYS A 108 -3.77 0.90 3.17
CA LYS A 108 -3.56 1.52 4.48
C LYS A 108 -2.29 2.36 4.52
N MET A 109 -1.16 1.82 4.05
CA MET A 109 0.10 2.56 3.94
C MET A 109 -0.04 3.81 3.06
N ILE A 110 -0.81 3.74 1.96
CA ILE A 110 -1.15 4.90 1.13
C ILE A 110 -1.96 5.95 1.92
N GLY A 111 -2.88 5.51 2.78
CA GLY A 111 -3.62 6.39 3.69
C GLY A 111 -2.69 7.17 4.63
N ARG A 112 -1.80 6.45 5.31
CA ARG A 112 -0.80 7.02 6.23
C ARG A 112 0.13 8.01 5.55
N VAL A 113 0.73 7.64 4.41
CA VAL A 113 1.66 8.54 3.70
C VAL A 113 0.94 9.79 3.14
N THR A 114 -0.32 9.65 2.72
CA THR A 114 -1.15 10.79 2.29
C THR A 114 -1.37 11.78 3.44
N LEU A 115 -1.67 11.28 4.63
CA LEU A 115 -1.80 12.12 5.83
C LEU A 115 -0.49 12.82 6.16
N LEU A 116 0.65 12.09 6.17
CA LEU A 116 1.96 12.69 6.42
C LEU A 116 2.26 13.83 5.44
N PHE A 117 1.93 13.64 4.15
CA PHE A 117 2.12 14.67 3.13
C PHE A 117 1.18 15.87 3.34
N LYS A 118 -0.12 15.62 3.58
CA LYS A 118 -1.11 16.68 3.78
C LYS A 118 -0.90 17.47 5.07
N ASP A 119 -0.31 16.85 6.08
CA ASP A 119 0.12 17.50 7.33
C ASP A 119 1.45 18.26 7.17
N GLY A 120 2.12 18.18 6.01
CA GLY A 120 3.42 18.81 5.78
C GLY A 120 4.59 18.15 6.51
N LYS A 121 4.41 16.92 7.01
CA LYS A 121 5.46 16.15 7.71
C LYS A 121 6.49 15.57 6.76
N ILE A 122 6.11 15.36 5.50
CA ILE A 122 7.01 14.92 4.44
C ILE A 122 6.83 15.81 3.19
N PRO A 123 7.90 16.06 2.42
CA PRO A 123 7.81 16.74 1.13
C PRO A 123 7.19 15.83 0.05
N LYS A 124 6.81 16.41 -1.09
CA LYS A 124 6.26 15.68 -2.25
C LYS A 124 7.20 14.58 -2.75
N GLN A 125 8.51 14.83 -2.75
CA GLN A 125 9.51 13.84 -3.16
C GLN A 125 9.44 12.57 -2.29
N ASP A 126 9.28 12.72 -0.98
CA ASP A 126 9.16 11.56 -0.08
C ASP A 126 7.81 10.89 -0.19
N PHE A 127 6.73 11.64 -0.42
CA PHE A 127 5.43 11.06 -0.77
C PHE A 127 5.53 10.19 -2.03
N ASP A 128 6.18 10.69 -3.08
CA ASP A 128 6.36 9.94 -4.34
C ASP A 128 7.27 8.71 -4.14
N LYS A 129 8.36 8.86 -3.38
CA LYS A 129 9.26 7.76 -3.00
C LYS A 129 8.51 6.65 -2.27
N TYR A 130 7.77 7.00 -1.21
CA TYR A 130 7.07 6.03 -0.38
C TYR A 130 5.89 5.38 -1.10
N THR A 131 5.11 6.14 -1.88
CA THR A 131 4.04 5.56 -2.70
C THR A 131 4.60 4.58 -3.73
N TYR A 132 5.73 4.90 -4.38
CA TYR A 132 6.43 3.96 -5.25
C TYR A 132 6.82 2.68 -4.51
N ILE A 133 7.50 2.77 -3.36
CA ILE A 133 7.88 1.61 -2.55
C ILE A 133 6.66 0.76 -2.22
N ILE A 134 5.58 1.38 -1.71
CA ILE A 134 4.34 0.70 -1.31
C ILE A 134 3.75 -0.10 -2.48
N THR A 135 3.71 0.43 -3.69
CA THR A 135 3.17 -0.29 -4.87
C THR A 135 3.98 -1.54 -5.24
N LYS A 136 5.26 -1.60 -4.88
CA LYS A 136 6.13 -2.76 -5.14
C LYS A 136 6.04 -3.84 -4.07
N LEU A 137 5.49 -3.52 -2.89
CA LEU A 137 5.41 -4.48 -1.79
C LEU A 137 4.45 -5.63 -2.10
N ASN A 138 5.01 -6.84 -2.16
CA ASN A 138 4.26 -8.09 -2.09
C ASN A 138 4.38 -8.71 -0.69
N ASN A 139 3.68 -9.81 -0.44
CA ASN A 139 3.70 -10.49 0.87
C ASN A 139 5.12 -10.90 1.32
N HIS A 140 6.01 -11.24 0.38
CA HIS A 140 7.39 -11.59 0.69
C HIS A 140 8.17 -10.36 1.18
N LEU A 141 8.10 -9.23 0.47
CA LEU A 141 8.77 -7.98 0.87
C LEU A 141 8.24 -7.44 2.20
N ILE A 142 6.93 -7.51 2.43
CA ILE A 142 6.32 -7.15 3.72
C ILE A 142 6.92 -8.01 4.85
N THR A 143 7.05 -9.32 4.62
CA THR A 143 7.66 -10.21 5.61
C THR A 143 9.12 -9.85 5.87
N LEU A 144 9.88 -9.50 4.84
CA LEU A 144 11.28 -9.08 5.00
C LEU A 144 11.41 -7.77 5.77
N ILE A 145 10.56 -6.78 5.49
CA ILE A 145 10.52 -5.50 6.22
C ILE A 145 10.23 -5.73 7.70
N SER A 146 9.28 -6.61 8.04
CA SER A 146 9.01 -6.96 9.45
C SER A 146 10.18 -7.68 10.13
N LYS A 147 10.83 -8.61 9.43
CA LYS A 147 12.00 -9.34 9.96
C LYS A 147 13.18 -8.40 10.21
N LEU A 148 13.41 -7.46 9.31
CA LEU A 148 14.47 -6.46 9.43
C LEU A 148 14.36 -5.67 10.74
N TYR A 149 13.14 -5.29 11.14
CA TYR A 149 12.89 -4.57 12.40
C TYR A 149 13.12 -5.47 13.62
N ALA A 150 12.69 -6.73 13.52
CA ALA A 150 12.89 -7.72 14.58
C ALA A 150 14.38 -8.02 14.80
N GLU A 151 15.16 -8.18 13.72
CA GLU A 151 16.60 -8.40 13.79
C GLU A 151 17.33 -7.21 14.41
N TYR A 152 16.98 -5.98 14.01
CA TYR A 152 17.47 -4.75 14.63
C TYR A 152 17.20 -4.72 16.14
N SER A 153 15.93 -4.93 16.53
CA SER A 153 15.47 -4.82 17.91
C SER A 153 16.15 -5.81 18.87
N ILE A 154 16.59 -6.96 18.36
CA ILE A 154 17.22 -8.02 19.16
C ILE A 154 18.74 -7.86 19.18
N ASN A 155 19.36 -7.50 18.05
CA ASN A 155 20.79 -7.78 17.85
C ASN A 155 21.66 -6.55 17.61
N SER A 156 21.13 -5.35 17.36
CA SER A 156 21.99 -4.29 16.82
C SER A 156 21.66 -2.87 17.30
N PRO A 157 22.24 -2.41 18.43
CA PRO A 157 22.15 -1.00 18.84
C PRO A 157 22.82 -0.04 17.84
N GLN A 158 23.59 -0.56 16.88
CA GLN A 158 24.30 0.20 15.85
C GLN A 158 23.59 0.18 14.48
N SER A 159 22.41 -0.45 14.38
CA SER A 159 21.67 -0.59 13.12
C SER A 159 22.44 -1.37 12.03
N ILE A 160 23.36 -2.25 12.42
CA ILE A 160 24.15 -3.09 11.51
C ILE A 160 23.67 -4.53 11.58
N ILE A 161 23.43 -5.13 10.41
CA ILE A 161 22.97 -6.51 10.28
C ILE A 161 23.82 -7.25 9.27
N SER A 162 24.07 -8.53 9.53
CA SER A 162 24.79 -9.40 8.59
C SER A 162 23.78 -10.20 7.76
N ILE A 163 23.63 -9.84 6.47
CA ILE A 163 22.77 -10.55 5.51
C ILE A 163 23.61 -11.04 4.34
N PRO A 164 23.90 -12.35 4.23
CA PRO A 164 24.75 -12.88 3.18
C PRO A 164 24.25 -12.62 1.74
N LEU A 165 22.93 -12.60 1.57
CA LEU A 165 22.24 -12.38 0.31
C LEU A 165 21.05 -11.44 0.55
N PRO A 166 21.27 -10.11 0.55
CA PRO A 166 20.18 -9.16 0.75
C PRO A 166 19.20 -9.24 -0.41
N ASN A 167 17.93 -9.03 -0.12
CA ASN A 167 16.96 -8.78 -1.17
C ASN A 167 17.27 -7.42 -1.82
N MET A 168 17.47 -7.40 -3.14
CA MET A 168 17.85 -6.20 -3.89
C MET A 168 16.81 -5.09 -3.82
N ASP A 169 15.54 -5.40 -3.57
CA ASP A 169 14.50 -4.39 -3.36
C ASP A 169 14.73 -3.59 -2.08
N LEU A 170 15.22 -4.23 -1.00
CA LEU A 170 15.54 -3.51 0.24
C LEU A 170 16.69 -2.51 0.05
N ILE A 171 17.64 -2.84 -0.84
CA ILE A 171 18.72 -1.94 -1.23
C ILE A 171 18.16 -0.82 -2.12
N SER A 172 17.36 -1.15 -3.13
CA SER A 172 16.83 -0.17 -4.08
C SER A 172 15.84 0.81 -3.44
N PHE A 173 15.14 0.39 -2.38
CA PHE A 173 14.30 1.25 -1.53
C PHE A 173 15.13 2.16 -0.61
N GLY A 174 16.44 1.95 -0.50
CA GLY A 174 17.31 2.68 0.42
C GLY A 174 17.15 2.28 1.88
N PHE A 175 16.58 1.09 2.16
CA PHE A 175 16.39 0.64 3.54
C PHE A 175 17.68 0.08 4.15
N ILE A 176 18.52 -0.56 3.33
CA ILE A 176 19.80 -1.10 3.76
C ILE A 176 20.91 -0.69 2.79
N HIS A 177 22.04 -0.25 3.33
CA HIS A 177 23.23 0.11 2.56
C HIS A 177 24.39 -0.80 2.93
N LYS A 178 25.12 -1.29 1.93
CA LYS A 178 26.32 -2.09 2.17
C LYS A 178 27.34 -1.25 2.92
N LEU A 179 27.89 -1.76 4.02
CA LEU A 179 29.02 -1.10 4.66
C LEU A 179 30.24 -1.20 3.73
N ALA A 180 30.79 -0.06 3.34
CA ALA A 180 32.00 -0.04 2.54
C ALA A 180 33.18 -0.51 3.38
N GLU A 181 33.94 -1.49 2.86
CA GLU A 181 35.21 -1.90 3.46
C GLU A 181 36.14 -0.66 3.55
N GLY A 182 36.69 -0.41 4.75
CA GLY A 182 37.62 0.71 4.97
C GLY A 182 36.99 2.09 5.25
N SER A 183 35.71 2.14 5.63
CA SER A 183 35.11 3.38 6.14
C SER A 183 35.81 3.85 7.44
N TRP A 184 35.98 5.16 7.63
CA TRP A 184 36.59 5.76 8.84
C TRP A 184 35.73 5.61 10.11
N PHE A 185 34.51 5.10 10.00
CA PHE A 185 33.64 4.81 11.14
C PHE A 185 34.12 3.54 11.85
N GLU A 186 34.16 3.58 13.20
CA GLU A 186 34.58 2.47 14.08
C GLU A 186 33.82 1.17 13.76
N GLU A 187 32.56 1.32 13.35
CA GLU A 187 31.61 0.31 12.86
C GLU A 187 32.12 -0.52 11.66
N ALA A 188 32.95 0.05 10.80
CA ALA A 188 33.43 -0.61 9.58
C ALA A 188 34.73 -1.41 9.78
N GLN A 189 35.38 -1.29 10.95
CA GLN A 189 36.67 -1.95 11.20
C GLN A 189 36.55 -3.48 11.37
N ASN A 190 35.36 -3.97 11.74
CA ASN A 190 35.04 -5.40 11.86
C ASN A 190 33.97 -5.86 10.86
N ALA A 191 33.61 -5.02 9.88
CA ALA A 191 32.53 -5.31 8.95
C ALA A 191 32.89 -6.48 8.03
N THR A 192 31.99 -7.46 7.93
CA THR A 192 32.08 -8.53 6.94
C THR A 192 31.52 -8.07 5.59
N PRO A 193 31.85 -8.74 4.47
CA PRO A 193 31.26 -8.44 3.17
C PRO A 193 29.72 -8.56 3.12
N TYR A 194 29.13 -9.12 4.17
CA TYR A 194 27.70 -9.34 4.35
C TYR A 194 27.04 -8.32 5.27
N ASP A 195 27.78 -7.34 5.78
CA ASP A 195 27.24 -6.38 6.74
C ASP A 195 26.61 -5.18 6.02
N TYR A 196 25.37 -4.90 6.40
CA TYR A 196 24.56 -3.81 5.91
C TYR A 196 24.17 -2.92 7.08
N LYS A 197 24.17 -1.61 6.84
CA LYS A 197 23.59 -0.62 7.75
C LYS A 197 22.14 -0.35 7.35
N ILE A 198 21.24 -0.47 8.31
CA ILE A 198 19.85 -0.03 8.15
C ILE A 198 19.84 1.50 8.18
N HIS A 199 19.25 2.10 7.15
CA HIS A 199 19.21 3.55 6.99
C HIS A 199 18.04 4.17 7.78
N ASP A 200 18.15 5.45 8.16
CA ASP A 200 17.10 6.17 8.91
C ASP A 200 15.76 6.21 8.16
N ASP A 201 15.81 6.26 6.83
CA ASP A 201 14.64 6.17 5.95
C ASP A 201 13.81 4.90 6.19
N TYR A 202 14.47 3.77 6.50
CA TYR A 202 13.78 2.54 6.85
C TYR A 202 13.02 2.69 8.17
N PHE A 203 13.65 3.23 9.21
CA PHE A 203 12.99 3.40 10.50
C PHE A 203 11.82 4.36 10.38
N TYR A 204 11.99 5.47 9.66
CA TYR A 204 10.90 6.40 9.41
C TYR A 204 9.74 5.73 8.67
N PHE A 205 10.03 4.99 7.59
CA PHE A 205 9.01 4.25 6.84
C PHE A 205 8.33 3.20 7.71
N TYR A 206 9.11 2.44 8.48
CA TYR A 206 8.59 1.37 9.32
C TYR A 206 7.61 1.92 10.36
N GLU A 207 8.04 2.96 11.08
CA GLU A 207 7.32 3.54 12.21
C GLU A 207 6.11 4.37 11.80
N ASN A 208 6.16 5.10 10.69
CA ASN A 208 5.10 6.06 10.35
C ASN A 208 4.17 5.57 9.24
N ILE A 209 4.58 4.54 8.48
CA ILE A 209 3.86 4.08 7.29
C ILE A 209 3.55 2.60 7.39
N PHE A 210 4.56 1.75 7.62
CA PHE A 210 4.42 0.30 7.50
C PHE A 210 3.68 -0.36 8.66
N LYS A 211 4.06 -0.05 9.91
CA LYS A 211 3.48 -0.66 11.10
C LYS A 211 2.02 -0.21 11.27
N ASP A 212 1.18 -1.12 11.72
CA ASP A 212 -0.24 -0.87 11.97
C ASP A 212 -0.50 -0.01 13.21
#